data_AF-A0A1M7U6J9-F1
#
_entry.id   AF-A0A1M7U6J9-F1
#
_cell.length_a   1.000
_cell.length_b   1.000
_cell.length_c   1.000
_cell.angle_alpha   90.00
_cell.angle_beta   90.00
_cell.angle_gamma   90.00
#
_symmetry.space_group_name_H-M   'P 1'
#
loop_
_entity.id
_entity.type
_entity.pdbx_description
1 polymer ?
#
loop_
_entity_poly.entity_id
_entity_poly.type
_entity_poly.pdbx_seq_one_letter_code
_entity_poly.pdbx_strand_id
1 'polypeptide(L)'
;MILIDAALVVLALALVVATVRLVVGPTDADRALSVDFGFAVVIAAVALLAVRLDAPALLDLVLVATLVGFLSTVAFARLVAARSSS
;
A
#
# COMPACT_ATOMS: atom_id res chain seq x y z
N MET A 1 2.56 -3.13 -23.60
CA MET A 1 3.41 -3.82 -22.61
C MET A 1 4.54 -2.93 -22.09
N ILE A 2 5.30 -2.24 -22.94
CA ILE A 2 6.36 -1.29 -22.50
C ILE A 2 5.89 -0.30 -21.44
N LEU A 3 4.68 0.28 -21.59
CA LEU A 3 4.11 1.21 -20.60
C LEU A 3 3.87 0.56 -19.23
N ILE A 4 3.40 -0.68 -19.20
CA ILE A 4 3.14 -1.42 -17.95
C ILE A 4 4.47 -1.74 -17.27
N ASP A 5 5.47 -2.17 -18.04
CA ASP A 5 6.80 -2.50 -17.52
C ASP A 5 7.47 -1.24 -16.95
N ALA A 6 7.36 -0.10 -17.63
CA ALA A 6 7.83 1.18 -17.13
C ALA A 6 7.10 1.59 -15.83
N ALA A 7 5.79 1.43 -15.77
CA ALA A 7 5.01 1.71 -14.57
C ALA A 7 5.42 0.79 -13.40
N LEU A 8 5.65 -0.50 -13.64
CA LEU A 8 6.14 -1.44 -12.63
C LEU A 8 7.53 -1.05 -12.10
N VAL A 9 8.44 -0.57 -12.96
CA VAL A 9 9.74 -0.04 -12.54
C VAL A 9 9.57 1.19 -11.65
N VAL A 10 8.69 2.12 -12.03
CA VAL A 10 8.38 3.30 -11.22
C VAL A 10 7.80 2.92 -9.85
N LEU A 11 6.87 1.96 -9.82
CA LEU A 11 6.30 1.46 -8.56
C LEU A 11 7.34 0.75 -7.69
N ALA A 12 8.27 -0.01 -8.29
CA ALA A 12 9.38 -0.61 -7.55
C ALA A 12 10.27 0.46 -6.91
N LEU A 13 10.60 1.53 -7.64
CA LEU A 13 11.35 2.67 -7.08
C LEU A 13 10.56 3.38 -5.99
N ALA A 14 9.26 3.59 -6.17
CA ALA A 14 8.39 4.18 -5.16
C ALA A 14 8.36 3.33 -3.87
N LEU A 15 8.37 2.00 -3.98
CA LEU A 15 8.40 1.10 -2.83
C LEU A 15 9.74 1.18 -2.08
N VAL A 16 10.86 1.33 -2.79
CA VAL A 16 12.17 1.58 -2.18
C VAL A 16 12.13 2.90 -1.41
N VAL A 17 11.61 3.97 -2.01
CA VAL A 17 11.47 5.28 -1.34
C VAL A 17 10.57 5.17 -0.11
N ALA A 18 9.43 4.48 -0.20
CA ALA A 18 8.52 4.26 0.91
C ALA A 18 9.21 3.52 2.07
N THR A 19 10.01 2.51 1.76
CA THR A 19 10.75 1.71 2.75
C THR A 19 11.86 2.53 3.41
N VAL A 20 12.59 3.34 2.64
CA VAL A 20 13.58 4.28 3.21
C VAL A 20 12.89 5.27 4.15
N ARG A 21 11.74 5.81 3.75
CA ARG A 21 10.97 6.76 4.56
C ARG A 21 10.38 6.14 5.83
N LEU A 22 10.00 4.85 5.77
CA LEU A 22 9.58 4.08 6.94
C LEU A 22 10.69 3.97 7.99
N VAL A 23 11.94 3.76 7.56
CA VAL A 23 13.08 3.60 8.48
C VAL A 23 13.59 4.94 9.00
N VAL A 24 13.75 5.93 8.10
CA VAL A 24 14.37 7.23 8.42
C VAL A 24 13.36 8.25 8.95
N GLY A 25 12.05 7.97 8.87
CA GLY A 25 10.98 8.88 9.27
C GLY A 25 11.16 9.44 10.70
N PRO A 26 11.13 10.77 10.88
CA PRO A 26 11.36 11.44 12.17
C PRO A 26 10.19 11.34 13.14
N THR A 27 8.96 11.23 12.64
CA THR A 27 7.74 11.13 13.45
C THR A 27 7.05 9.79 13.25
N ASP A 28 6.29 9.33 14.24
CA ASP A 28 5.47 8.12 14.09
C ASP A 28 4.40 8.28 13.00
N ALA A 29 3.91 9.52 12.80
CA ALA A 29 2.99 9.85 11.70
C ALA A 29 3.66 9.67 10.32
N ASP A 30 4.90 10.13 10.14
CA ASP A 30 5.64 9.95 8.88
C ASP A 30 5.83 8.47 8.56
N ARG A 31 6.14 7.66 9.58
CA ARG A 31 6.30 6.22 9.44
C ARG A 31 4.98 5.54 9.08
N ALA A 32 3.90 5.87 9.77
CA ALA A 32 2.56 5.34 9.47
C ALA A 32 2.10 5.68 8.04
N LEU A 33 2.31 6.93 7.59
CA LEU A 33 2.02 7.35 6.22
C LEU A 33 2.87 6.60 5.19
N SER A 34 4.13 6.31 5.51
CA SER A 34 5.03 5.55 4.62
C SER A 34 4.56 4.11 4.44
N VAL A 35 4.01 3.48 5.49
CA VAL A 35 3.40 2.14 5.40
C VAL A 35 2.16 2.17 4.51
N ASP A 36 1.28 3.15 4.71
CA ASP A 36 0.04 3.28 3.92
C ASP A 36 0.34 3.52 2.43
N PHE A 37 1.27 4.43 2.13
CA PHE A 37 1.74 4.65 0.77
C PHE A 37 2.39 3.39 0.16
N GLY A 38 3.24 2.69 0.93
CA GLY A 38 3.86 1.44 0.49
C GLY A 38 2.84 0.35 0.18
N PHE A 39 1.79 0.23 1.00
CA PHE A 39 0.67 -0.67 0.76
C PHE A 39 -0.04 -0.33 -0.56
N ALA A 40 -0.38 0.94 -0.79
CA ALA A 40 -1.01 1.37 -2.04
C ALA A 40 -0.14 1.08 -3.27
N VAL A 41 1.18 1.29 -3.17
CA VAL A 41 2.15 0.97 -4.25
C VAL A 41 2.17 -0.52 -4.56
N VAL A 42 2.16 -1.39 -3.54
CA VAL A 42 2.11 -2.85 -3.73
C VAL A 42 0.81 -3.26 -4.42
N ILE A 43 -0.34 -2.74 -3.96
CA ILE A 43 -1.64 -3.04 -4.58
C ILE A 43 -1.67 -2.61 -6.05
N ALA A 44 -1.16 -1.41 -6.36
CA ALA A 44 -1.06 -0.94 -7.74
C ALA A 44 -0.16 -1.85 -8.59
N ALA A 45 0.96 -2.32 -8.05
CA ALA A 45 1.86 -3.22 -8.75
C ALA A 45 1.21 -4.57 -9.04
N VAL A 46 0.47 -5.14 -8.06
CA VAL A 46 -0.29 -6.39 -8.25
C VAL A 46 -1.37 -6.23 -9.31
N ALA A 47 -2.08 -5.09 -9.33
CA ALA A 47 -3.08 -4.80 -10.36
C ALA A 47 -2.46 -4.73 -11.77
N LEU A 48 -1.30 -4.09 -11.91
CA LEU A 48 -0.57 -4.06 -13.19
C LEU A 48 -0.03 -5.44 -13.59
N LEU A 49 0.40 -6.26 -12.63
CA LEU A 49 0.81 -7.65 -12.88
C LEU A 49 -0.37 -8.51 -13.34
N ALA A 50 -1.59 -8.28 -12.82
CA ALA A 50 -2.80 -8.95 -13.30
C ALA A 50 -3.01 -8.75 -14.80
N VAL A 51 -2.83 -7.51 -15.27
CA VAL A 51 -2.93 -7.16 -16.70
C VAL A 51 -1.77 -7.74 -17.50
N ARG A 52 -0.54 -7.67 -16.97
CA ARG A 52 0.67 -8.14 -17.66
C ARG A 52 0.70 -9.66 -17.85
N LEU A 53 0.22 -10.41 -16.86
CA LEU A 53 0.24 -11.87 -16.82
C LEU A 53 -1.07 -12.50 -17.35
N ASP A 54 -2.02 -11.68 -17.79
CA ASP A 54 -3.38 -12.11 -18.17
C ASP A 54 -4.05 -12.97 -17.08
N ALA A 55 -3.87 -12.54 -15.82
CA ALA A 55 -4.25 -13.27 -14.62
C ALA A 55 -5.31 -12.48 -13.81
N PRO A 56 -6.59 -12.48 -14.23
CA PRO A 56 -7.65 -11.69 -13.61
C PRO A 56 -7.91 -12.07 -12.14
N ALA A 57 -7.56 -13.29 -11.71
CA ALA A 57 -7.64 -13.71 -10.32
C ALA A 57 -6.80 -12.84 -9.35
N LEU A 58 -5.76 -12.16 -9.86
CA LEU A 58 -4.99 -11.20 -9.06
C LEU A 58 -5.81 -9.93 -8.74
N LEU A 59 -6.86 -9.62 -9.50
CA LEU A 59 -7.76 -8.50 -9.19
C LEU A 59 -8.68 -8.80 -8.01
N ASP A 60 -9.07 -10.06 -7.80
CA ASP A 60 -9.80 -10.47 -6.60
C ASP A 60 -8.93 -10.25 -5.35
N LEU A 61 -7.64 -10.59 -5.44
CA LEU A 61 -6.66 -10.30 -4.39
C LEU A 61 -6.54 -8.80 -4.15
N VAL A 62 -6.44 -7.98 -5.20
CA VAL A 62 -6.39 -6.51 -5.09
C VAL A 62 -7.61 -5.97 -4.37
N LEU A 63 -8.81 -6.43 -4.74
CA LEU A 63 -10.07 -5.99 -4.14
C LEU A 63 -10.11 -6.34 -2.64
N VAL A 64 -9.86 -7.61 -2.29
CA VAL A 64 -9.89 -8.09 -0.91
C VAL A 64 -8.81 -7.40 -0.08
N ALA A 65 -7.58 -7.33 -0.58
CA ALA A 65 -6.48 -6.71 0.14
C ALA A 65 -6.75 -5.22 0.40
N THR A 66 -7.25 -4.47 -0.58
CA THR A 66 -7.60 -3.05 -0.42
C THR A 66 -8.66 -2.84 0.66
N LEU A 67 -9.72 -3.66 0.65
CA LEU A 67 -10.78 -3.58 1.65
C LEU A 67 -10.28 -3.93 3.06
N VAL A 68 -9.47 -4.98 3.17
CA VAL A 68 -8.87 -5.41 4.45
C VAL A 68 -7.88 -4.38 4.99
N GLY A 69 -7.05 -3.81 4.12
CA GLY A 69 -6.10 -2.75 4.46
C GLY A 69 -6.82 -1.51 4.99
N PHE A 70 -7.84 -1.05 4.28
CA PHE A 70 -8.67 0.07 4.72
C PHE A 70 -9.40 -0.21 6.02
N LEU A 71 -9.98 -1.40 6.19
CA LEU A 71 -10.63 -1.78 7.44
C LEU A 71 -9.65 -1.77 8.61
N SER A 72 -8.42 -2.21 8.39
CA SER A 72 -7.36 -2.24 9.40
C SER A 72 -6.99 -0.82 9.87
N THR A 73 -6.86 0.14 8.95
CA THR A 73 -6.56 1.54 9.31
C THR A 73 -7.73 2.19 10.05
N VAL A 74 -8.98 1.95 9.64
CA VAL A 74 -10.17 2.41 10.36
C VAL A 74 -10.27 1.81 11.76
N ALA A 75 -10.04 0.49 11.89
CA ALA A 75 -10.07 -0.18 13.18
C ALA A 75 -9.00 0.38 14.14
N PHE A 76 -7.79 0.65 13.63
CA PHE A 76 -6.72 1.28 14.39
C PHE A 76 -7.10 2.70 14.84
N ALA A 77 -7.64 3.53 13.94
CA ALA A 77 -8.09 4.88 14.28
C ALA A 77 -9.17 4.87 15.38
N ARG A 78 -10.15 3.96 15.28
CA ARG A 78 -11.18 3.81 16.32
C ARG A 78 -10.60 3.36 17.66
N LEU A 79 -9.62 2.47 17.66
CA LEU A 79 -8.96 2.01 18.89
C LEU A 79 -8.20 3.15 19.58
N VAL A 80 -7.48 3.96 18.81
CA VAL A 80 -6.76 5.13 19.35
C VAL A 80 -7.75 6.14 19.93
N ALA A 81 -8.82 6.48 19.20
CA ALA A 81 -9.84 7.41 19.66
C ALA A 81 -10.58 6.92 20.93
N ALA A 82 -10.87 5.63 21.03
CA ALA A 82 -11.51 5.05 22.22
C ALA A 82 -10.61 5.09 23.46
N ARG A 83 -9.28 5.12 23.30
CA ARG A 83 -8.33 5.20 24.42
C ARG A 83 -8.09 6.62 24.92
N SER A 84 -8.37 7.67 24.12
CA SER A 84 -8.16 9.06 24.53
C SER A 84 -9.34 9.66 25.32
N SER A 85 -10.47 8.96 25.42
CA SER A 85 -11.67 9.40 26.15
C SER A 85 -11.76 8.87 27.59
N SER A 86 -10.67 8.29 28.12
CA SER A 86 -10.52 7.82 29.50
C SER A 86 -9.38 8.56 30.18
#